data_AF-A0A2P8B2B2-F1
#
_entry.id   AF-A0A2P8B2B2-F1
#
_cell.length_a   1.000
_cell.length_b   1.000
_cell.length_c   1.000
_cell.angle_alpha   90.00
_cell.angle_beta   90.00
_cell.angle_gamma   90.00
#
_symmetry.space_group_name_H-M   'P 1'
#
loop_
_entity.id
_entity.type
_entity.pdbx_description
1 polymer ?
#
loop_
_entity_poly.entity_id
_entity_poly.type
_entity_poly.pdbx_seq_one_letter_code
_entity_poly.pdbx_strand_id
1 'polypeptide(L)'
;MPNATITDLSSLARIENVRLLDPLNADPACFRLRAMNAQADVPAISGALRALIPGLDEVATYSVDECLAAMRDLGMFLGSLKRHGVEPLPVVPEVTVVLEEIGRRTDMVPRDTVHHYTTWNPVGHRQRMYTGDPQEGFLQESVRMVFPDLRTGLNTCDALADTEPTDPEFAPLLDELNVRLTSMVDSIDMVLRHVSPVFFARVLRPYFEEITVEGRELLGPAAAQVPLWLVDQVIWATDRSDPGYEEFIRHSVPYSLPRWRNYYTRWTERRSVVSRLIDAFGGVDGALTGGGSPVLRRGAEALARVLRTVVVFRGRHLGIARQAYQADLRLYPVGSGGASVDLLRQIIDLTRQNANLVQARRSDPSTEERRAQPNRTIPQQRWRGGVAL
;
A
#
# COMPACT_ATOMS: atom_id res chain seq x y z
N MET A 1 22.52 2.30 -21.68
CA MET A 1 21.58 3.39 -22.07
C MET A 1 21.83 4.57 -21.15
N PRO A 2 21.84 5.81 -21.64
CA PRO A 2 22.04 6.97 -20.77
C PRO A 2 20.89 7.05 -19.77
N ASN A 3 21.22 7.24 -18.49
CA ASN A 3 20.27 7.50 -17.41
C ASN A 3 19.47 8.77 -17.75
N ALA A 4 18.33 8.61 -18.43
CA ALA A 4 17.27 9.61 -18.33
C ALA A 4 16.95 9.70 -16.84
N THR A 5 17.18 10.88 -16.25
CA THR A 5 16.84 11.15 -14.86
C THR A 5 15.36 10.86 -14.69
N ILE A 6 15.03 9.68 -14.13
CA ILE A 6 13.64 9.29 -13.89
C ILE A 6 13.04 10.33 -12.96
N THR A 7 12.09 11.09 -13.50
CA THR A 7 11.38 12.13 -12.78
C THR A 7 10.72 11.53 -11.53
N ASP A 8 11.16 11.94 -10.34
CA ASP A 8 10.60 11.41 -9.09
C ASP A 8 9.21 11.99 -8.82
N LEU A 9 8.18 11.28 -9.27
CA LEU A 9 6.78 11.67 -9.07
C LEU A 9 6.32 11.56 -7.59
N SER A 10 7.14 10.97 -6.71
CA SER A 10 6.86 10.83 -5.28
C SER A 10 7.40 11.98 -4.42
N SER A 11 8.03 12.99 -5.01
CA SER A 11 8.62 14.09 -4.24
C SER A 11 7.53 14.92 -3.55
N LEU A 12 7.71 15.31 -2.27
CA LEU A 12 6.72 16.11 -1.54
C LEU A 12 6.49 17.47 -2.21
N ALA A 13 7.56 18.12 -2.70
CA ALA A 13 7.46 19.37 -3.43
C ALA A 13 6.60 19.24 -4.69
N ARG A 14 6.76 18.12 -5.44
CA ARG A 14 5.92 17.84 -6.61
C ARG A 14 4.49 17.53 -6.21
N ILE A 15 4.27 16.76 -5.14
CA ILE A 15 2.93 16.48 -4.64
C ILE A 15 2.19 17.79 -4.33
N GLU A 16 2.82 18.71 -3.63
CA GLU A 16 2.24 20.03 -3.37
C GLU A 16 2.01 20.82 -4.66
N ASN A 17 2.96 20.78 -5.62
CA ASN A 17 2.77 21.44 -6.91
C ASN A 17 1.53 20.91 -7.65
N VAL A 18 1.38 19.58 -7.79
CA VAL A 18 0.23 18.95 -8.45
C VAL A 18 -1.09 19.28 -7.75
N ARG A 19 -1.10 19.38 -6.42
CA ARG A 19 -2.29 19.80 -5.64
C ARG A 19 -2.73 21.21 -5.96
N LEU A 20 -1.80 22.12 -6.23
CA LEU A 20 -2.10 23.52 -6.54
C LEU A 20 -2.69 23.68 -7.94
N LEU A 21 -2.26 22.84 -8.89
CA LEU A 21 -2.63 22.93 -10.30
C LEU A 21 -4.09 22.52 -10.57
N ASP A 22 -4.73 23.26 -11.46
CA ASP A 22 -6.06 22.98 -12.04
C ASP A 22 -6.06 23.37 -13.53
N PRO A 23 -5.32 22.65 -14.38
CA PRO A 23 -5.13 23.02 -15.79
C PRO A 23 -6.43 22.96 -16.59
N LEU A 24 -7.42 22.19 -16.13
CA LEU A 24 -8.73 22.04 -16.78
C LEU A 24 -9.79 23.02 -16.24
N ASN A 25 -9.43 23.87 -15.25
CA ASN A 25 -10.39 24.69 -14.50
C ASN A 25 -11.57 23.86 -13.97
N ALA A 26 -11.27 22.66 -13.46
CA ALA A 26 -12.20 21.63 -13.07
C ALA A 26 -12.77 21.81 -11.66
N ASP A 27 -12.24 22.73 -10.84
CA ASP A 27 -12.72 23.02 -9.48
C ASP A 27 -14.28 23.08 -9.39
N PRO A 28 -14.99 23.89 -10.22
CA PRO A 28 -16.45 23.99 -10.12
C PRO A 28 -17.16 22.72 -10.58
N ALA A 29 -16.63 22.03 -11.60
CA ALA A 29 -17.24 20.81 -12.14
C ALA A 29 -17.13 19.66 -11.13
N CYS A 30 -15.95 19.48 -10.52
CA CYS A 30 -15.72 18.49 -9.47
C CYS A 30 -16.55 18.75 -8.22
N PHE A 31 -16.79 20.02 -7.86
CA PHE A 31 -17.69 20.34 -6.75
C PHE A 31 -19.14 19.91 -7.05
N ARG A 32 -19.64 20.21 -8.26
CA ARG A 32 -21.00 19.83 -8.68
C ARG A 32 -21.18 18.32 -8.89
N LEU A 33 -20.11 17.61 -9.23
CA LEU A 33 -20.12 16.16 -9.45
C LEU A 33 -20.77 15.38 -8.29
N ARG A 34 -20.57 15.84 -7.05
CA ARG A 34 -21.18 15.24 -5.84
C ARG A 34 -22.71 15.19 -5.93
N ALA A 35 -23.33 16.28 -6.37
CA ALA A 35 -24.78 16.36 -6.53
C ALA A 35 -25.26 15.53 -7.73
N MET A 36 -24.52 15.55 -8.85
CA MET A 36 -24.82 14.72 -10.01
C MET A 36 -24.79 13.23 -9.66
N ASN A 37 -23.82 12.82 -8.85
CA ASN A 37 -23.69 11.46 -8.33
C ASN A 37 -24.84 11.06 -7.40
N ALA A 38 -25.25 11.95 -6.51
CA ALA A 38 -26.39 11.72 -5.62
C ALA A 38 -27.70 11.53 -6.41
N GLN A 39 -27.83 12.18 -7.57
CA GLN A 39 -29.01 12.11 -8.44
C GLN A 39 -28.91 11.02 -9.52
N ALA A 40 -27.75 10.35 -9.64
CA ALA A 40 -27.43 9.46 -10.76
C ALA A 40 -27.65 10.11 -12.14
N ASP A 41 -27.35 11.41 -12.26
CA ASP A 41 -27.54 12.19 -13.48
C ASP A 41 -26.40 11.92 -14.48
N VAL A 42 -26.43 10.74 -15.10
CA VAL A 42 -25.46 10.31 -16.11
C VAL A 42 -25.31 11.33 -17.26
N PRO A 43 -26.39 11.91 -17.84
CA PRO A 43 -26.25 12.95 -18.85
C PRO A 43 -25.44 14.16 -18.37
N ALA A 44 -25.67 14.65 -17.15
CA ALA A 44 -24.92 15.78 -16.59
C ALA A 44 -23.44 15.41 -16.34
N ILE A 45 -23.16 14.20 -15.83
CA ILE A 45 -21.79 13.72 -15.61
C ILE A 45 -21.03 13.63 -16.94
N SER A 46 -21.63 13.02 -17.97
CA SER A 46 -21.05 12.90 -19.31
C SER A 46 -20.84 14.26 -19.97
N GLY A 47 -21.80 15.18 -19.83
CA GLY A 47 -21.69 16.54 -20.34
C GLY A 47 -20.57 17.33 -19.65
N ALA A 48 -20.45 17.21 -18.34
CA ALA A 48 -19.38 17.84 -17.57
C ALA A 48 -18.00 17.26 -17.93
N LEU A 49 -17.88 15.94 -18.08
CA LEU A 49 -16.63 15.31 -18.56
C LEU A 49 -16.25 15.87 -19.93
N ARG A 50 -17.17 15.86 -20.91
CA ARG A 50 -16.90 16.37 -22.27
C ARG A 50 -16.44 17.83 -22.27
N ALA A 51 -17.00 18.66 -21.39
CA ALA A 51 -16.61 20.07 -21.25
C ALA A 51 -15.20 20.28 -20.66
N LEU A 52 -14.63 19.28 -19.99
CA LEU A 52 -13.29 19.33 -19.39
C LEU A 52 -12.20 18.75 -20.29
N ILE A 53 -12.55 18.13 -21.43
CA ILE A 53 -11.56 17.46 -22.29
C ILE A 53 -10.70 18.53 -23.00
N PRO A 54 -9.39 18.60 -22.72
CA PRO A 54 -8.49 19.50 -23.44
C PRO A 54 -8.21 18.97 -24.86
N GLY A 55 -7.83 19.87 -25.76
CA GLY A 55 -7.30 19.47 -27.08
C GLY A 55 -5.92 18.81 -26.95
N LEU A 56 -5.55 17.92 -27.86
CA LEU A 56 -4.21 17.28 -27.83
C LEU A 56 -3.06 18.30 -27.97
N ASP A 57 -3.26 19.37 -28.74
CA ASP A 57 -2.28 20.46 -28.84
C ASP A 57 -2.08 21.16 -27.49
N GLU A 58 -3.15 21.31 -26.70
CA GLU A 58 -3.08 21.86 -25.35
C GLU A 58 -2.35 20.89 -24.41
N VAL A 59 -2.72 19.60 -24.43
CA VAL A 59 -2.05 18.56 -23.64
C VAL A 59 -0.56 18.49 -23.96
N ALA A 60 -0.15 18.71 -25.21
CA ALA A 60 1.26 18.73 -25.60
C ALA A 60 2.06 19.85 -24.91
N THR A 61 1.40 20.96 -24.53
CA THR A 61 2.03 22.08 -23.82
C THR A 61 2.13 21.87 -22.30
N TYR A 62 1.32 20.97 -21.73
CA TYR A 62 1.33 20.72 -20.28
C TYR A 62 2.70 20.27 -19.80
N SER A 63 3.05 20.57 -18.56
CA SER A 63 4.09 19.88 -17.81
C SER A 63 3.60 18.49 -17.36
N VAL A 64 4.52 17.65 -16.87
CA VAL A 64 4.14 16.36 -16.27
C VAL A 64 3.19 16.57 -15.08
N ASP A 65 3.41 17.61 -14.28
CA ASP A 65 2.59 17.89 -13.09
C ASP A 65 1.16 18.34 -13.49
N GLU A 66 1.03 19.11 -14.58
CA GLU A 66 -0.28 19.46 -15.16
C GLU A 66 -0.98 18.23 -15.76
N CYS A 67 -0.26 17.32 -16.42
CA CYS A 67 -0.82 16.05 -16.86
C CYS A 67 -1.37 15.20 -15.69
N LEU A 68 -0.67 15.14 -14.56
CA LEU A 68 -1.14 14.45 -13.36
C LEU A 68 -2.39 15.12 -12.77
N ALA A 69 -2.43 16.45 -12.72
CA ALA A 69 -3.60 17.21 -12.25
C ALA A 69 -4.81 17.03 -13.17
N ALA A 70 -4.60 17.02 -14.49
CA ALA A 70 -5.64 16.76 -15.49
C ALA A 70 -6.20 15.34 -15.35
N MET A 71 -5.34 14.31 -15.23
CA MET A 71 -5.77 12.92 -15.02
C MET A 71 -6.59 12.75 -13.73
N ARG A 72 -6.18 13.41 -12.64
CA ARG A 72 -6.97 13.44 -11.39
C ARG A 72 -8.38 13.92 -11.63
N ASP A 73 -8.53 15.04 -12.33
CA ASP A 73 -9.82 15.68 -12.49
C ASP A 73 -10.72 14.91 -13.45
N LEU A 74 -10.19 14.40 -14.58
CA LEU A 74 -10.92 13.53 -15.50
C LEU A 74 -11.33 12.22 -14.83
N GLY A 75 -10.44 11.60 -14.05
CA GLY A 75 -10.66 10.34 -13.35
C GLY A 75 -11.88 10.31 -12.45
N MET A 76 -12.18 11.42 -11.77
CA MET A 76 -13.38 11.56 -10.95
C MET A 76 -14.66 11.32 -11.73
N PHE A 77 -14.71 11.74 -13.00
CA PHE A 77 -15.88 11.52 -13.85
C PHE A 77 -15.91 10.10 -14.41
N LEU A 78 -14.74 9.50 -14.70
CA LEU A 78 -14.66 8.10 -15.15
C LEU A 78 -15.23 7.14 -14.09
N GLY A 79 -14.76 7.24 -12.84
CA GLY A 79 -15.27 6.44 -11.74
C GLY A 79 -16.75 6.70 -11.45
N SER A 80 -17.20 7.95 -11.62
CA SER A 80 -18.61 8.33 -11.43
C SER A 80 -19.54 7.70 -12.48
N LEU A 81 -19.19 7.75 -13.76
CA LEU A 81 -19.95 7.10 -14.83
C LEU A 81 -20.02 5.60 -14.61
N LYS A 82 -18.88 4.96 -14.31
CA LYS A 82 -18.80 3.52 -14.09
C LYS A 82 -19.69 3.08 -12.92
N ARG A 83 -19.68 3.83 -11.82
CA ARG A 83 -20.53 3.60 -10.65
C ARG A 83 -22.03 3.59 -10.95
N HIS A 84 -22.47 4.28 -12.01
CA HIS A 84 -23.87 4.29 -12.45
C HIS A 84 -24.13 3.30 -13.60
N GLY A 85 -23.24 2.31 -13.78
CA GLY A 85 -23.40 1.24 -14.77
C GLY A 85 -23.04 1.64 -16.19
N VAL A 86 -22.34 2.76 -16.39
CA VAL A 86 -22.00 3.30 -17.70
C VAL A 86 -20.51 3.24 -17.93
N GLU A 87 -20.08 2.53 -18.98
CA GLU A 87 -18.68 2.54 -19.40
C GLU A 87 -18.33 3.94 -19.94
N PRO A 88 -17.29 4.64 -19.41
CA PRO A 88 -17.07 6.05 -19.73
C PRO A 88 -16.69 6.32 -21.19
N LEU A 89 -15.83 5.47 -21.77
CA LEU A 89 -15.26 5.75 -23.09
C LEU A 89 -16.29 5.63 -24.23
N PRO A 90 -17.23 4.66 -24.24
CA PRO A 90 -18.29 4.65 -25.24
C PRO A 90 -19.22 5.88 -25.22
N VAL A 91 -19.43 6.52 -24.07
CA VAL A 91 -20.33 7.69 -23.96
C VAL A 91 -19.62 9.03 -24.14
N VAL A 92 -18.31 9.08 -23.89
CA VAL A 92 -17.44 10.23 -24.16
C VAL A 92 -16.16 9.75 -24.88
N PRO A 93 -16.27 9.28 -26.15
CA PRO A 93 -15.14 8.69 -26.88
C PRO A 93 -13.95 9.63 -27.05
N GLU A 94 -14.21 10.94 -27.08
CA GLU A 94 -13.21 11.99 -27.22
C GLU A 94 -12.16 11.97 -26.11
N VAL A 95 -12.50 11.43 -24.93
CA VAL A 95 -11.58 11.38 -23.77
C VAL A 95 -10.48 10.34 -23.96
N THR A 96 -10.72 9.30 -24.77
CA THR A 96 -9.82 8.14 -24.88
C THR A 96 -8.40 8.55 -25.27
N VAL A 97 -8.27 9.29 -26.37
CA VAL A 97 -6.98 9.76 -26.89
C VAL A 97 -6.26 10.70 -25.92
N VAL A 98 -7.02 11.46 -25.14
CA VAL A 98 -6.47 12.36 -24.11
C VAL A 98 -5.92 11.56 -22.93
N LEU A 99 -6.64 10.55 -22.45
CA LEU A 99 -6.17 9.69 -21.36
C LEU A 99 -4.91 8.93 -21.76
N GLU A 100 -4.85 8.43 -23.00
CA GLU A 100 -3.67 7.76 -23.54
C GLU A 100 -2.47 8.68 -23.64
N GLU A 101 -2.65 9.90 -24.15
CA GLU A 101 -1.56 10.87 -24.25
C GLU A 101 -1.07 11.28 -22.86
N ILE A 102 -1.97 11.55 -21.92
CA ILE A 102 -1.59 11.86 -20.53
C ILE A 102 -0.86 10.66 -19.88
N GLY A 103 -1.37 9.44 -20.07
CA GLY A 103 -0.73 8.21 -19.58
C GLY A 103 0.69 8.04 -20.14
N ARG A 104 0.86 8.27 -21.45
CA ARG A 104 2.16 8.24 -22.13
C ARG A 104 3.12 9.29 -21.56
N ARG A 105 2.67 10.53 -21.35
CA ARG A 105 3.51 11.63 -20.85
C ARG A 105 3.91 11.49 -19.38
N THR A 106 3.06 10.82 -18.59
CA THR A 106 3.31 10.58 -17.16
C THR A 106 3.98 9.23 -16.90
N ASP A 107 4.07 8.37 -17.91
CA ASP A 107 4.49 6.97 -17.79
C ASP A 107 3.64 6.25 -16.71
N MET A 108 2.32 6.42 -16.81
CA MET A 108 1.31 5.80 -15.95
C MET A 108 0.16 5.24 -16.81
N VAL A 109 -0.70 4.42 -16.20
CA VAL A 109 -1.90 3.90 -16.87
C VAL A 109 -2.82 5.05 -17.34
N PRO A 110 -3.55 4.90 -18.46
CA PRO A 110 -4.43 5.94 -19.01
C PRO A 110 -5.77 6.02 -18.23
N ARG A 111 -5.66 6.14 -16.90
CA ARG A 111 -6.75 6.41 -15.97
C ARG A 111 -6.20 6.90 -14.63
N ASP A 112 -7.08 7.39 -13.77
CA ASP A 112 -6.72 7.75 -12.42
C ASP A 112 -6.30 6.53 -11.57
N THR A 113 -5.49 6.82 -10.56
CA THR A 113 -4.92 5.85 -9.63
C THR A 113 -5.10 6.35 -8.20
N VAL A 114 -4.71 5.55 -7.21
CA VAL A 114 -4.72 5.97 -5.81
C VAL A 114 -3.99 7.30 -5.58
N HIS A 115 -2.92 7.59 -6.33
CA HIS A 115 -2.17 8.84 -6.19
C HIS A 115 -2.98 10.04 -6.64
N HIS A 116 -3.66 9.93 -7.78
CA HIS A 116 -4.57 10.95 -8.29
C HIS A 116 -5.70 11.22 -7.30
N TYR A 117 -6.31 10.16 -6.76
CA TYR A 117 -7.44 10.25 -5.85
C TYR A 117 -7.06 10.77 -4.45
N THR A 118 -5.81 10.60 -4.02
CA THR A 118 -5.37 10.90 -2.65
C THR A 118 -4.24 11.92 -2.59
N THR A 119 -2.99 11.51 -2.87
CA THR A 119 -1.80 12.32 -2.65
C THR A 119 -1.76 13.56 -3.52
N TRP A 120 -2.12 13.46 -4.80
CA TRP A 120 -2.17 14.57 -5.75
C TRP A 120 -3.51 15.32 -5.77
N ASN A 121 -4.49 14.82 -5.01
CA ASN A 121 -5.76 15.49 -4.82
C ASN A 121 -5.61 16.66 -3.85
N PRO A 122 -6.03 17.88 -4.21
CA PRO A 122 -6.01 19.02 -3.31
C PRO A 122 -6.76 18.75 -2.01
N VAL A 123 -6.44 19.54 -1.01
CA VAL A 123 -7.04 19.48 0.33
C VAL A 123 -8.00 20.65 0.55
N GLY A 124 -8.85 20.54 1.57
CA GLY A 124 -9.79 21.59 1.96
C GLY A 124 -10.92 21.77 0.94
N HIS A 125 -11.32 23.02 0.68
CA HIS A 125 -12.49 23.32 -0.16
C HIS A 125 -12.35 22.84 -1.61
N ARG A 126 -11.11 22.70 -2.12
CA ARG A 126 -10.82 22.24 -3.48
C ARG A 126 -10.78 20.72 -3.61
N GLN A 127 -10.89 19.95 -2.53
CA GLN A 127 -10.75 18.50 -2.55
C GLN A 127 -11.76 17.82 -3.48
N ARG A 128 -11.25 17.02 -4.43
CA ARG A 128 -12.07 16.23 -5.36
C ARG A 128 -12.63 15.04 -4.59
N MET A 129 -13.96 14.86 -4.64
CA MET A 129 -14.67 13.82 -3.92
C MET A 129 -15.84 13.32 -4.76
N TYR A 130 -16.10 12.02 -4.72
CA TYR A 130 -17.23 11.41 -5.40
C TYR A 130 -18.55 11.78 -4.71
N THR A 131 -18.53 11.77 -3.38
CA THR A 131 -19.73 11.85 -2.53
C THR A 131 -19.80 13.16 -1.73
N GLY A 132 -18.65 13.69 -1.33
CA GLY A 132 -18.58 14.79 -0.36
C GLY A 132 -18.82 14.37 1.09
N ASP A 133 -19.02 13.07 1.36
CA ASP A 133 -19.16 12.54 2.71
C ASP A 133 -17.81 12.61 3.45
N PRO A 134 -17.77 13.06 4.72
CA PRO A 134 -16.53 13.13 5.50
C PRO A 134 -15.74 11.82 5.57
N GLN A 135 -16.42 10.65 5.55
CA GLN A 135 -15.78 9.33 5.57
C GLN A 135 -14.90 9.10 4.35
N GLU A 136 -15.29 9.62 3.17
CA GLU A 136 -14.46 9.61 1.97
C GLU A 136 -13.18 10.43 2.18
N GLY A 137 -13.30 11.58 2.85
CA GLY A 137 -12.17 12.43 3.21
C GLY A 137 -11.14 11.72 4.09
N PHE A 138 -11.60 10.98 5.11
CA PHE A 138 -10.73 10.16 5.96
C PHE A 138 -10.02 9.04 5.21
N LEU A 139 -10.68 8.41 4.21
CA LEU A 139 -10.01 7.42 3.37
C LEU A 139 -8.91 8.04 2.51
N GLN A 140 -9.15 9.20 1.90
CA GLN A 140 -8.10 9.90 1.16
C GLN A 140 -6.95 10.32 2.07
N GLU A 141 -7.25 10.82 3.27
CA GLU A 141 -6.24 11.23 4.26
C GLU A 141 -5.39 10.06 4.74
N SER A 142 -5.98 8.87 4.89
CA SER A 142 -5.27 7.68 5.35
C SER A 142 -4.05 7.35 4.48
N VAL A 143 -4.16 7.56 3.16
CA VAL A 143 -3.06 7.35 2.22
C VAL A 143 -2.07 8.52 2.27
N ARG A 144 -2.55 9.77 2.38
CA ARG A 144 -1.70 10.97 2.47
C ARG A 144 -0.77 10.91 3.67
N MET A 145 -1.26 10.45 4.82
CA MET A 145 -0.47 10.28 6.05
C MET A 145 0.68 9.28 5.89
N VAL A 146 0.45 8.17 5.20
CA VAL A 146 1.43 7.08 5.05
C VAL A 146 2.51 7.41 4.03
N PHE A 147 2.15 8.16 2.99
CA PHE A 147 2.98 8.30 1.80
C PHE A 147 4.41 8.83 2.06
N PRO A 148 4.63 9.88 2.87
CA PRO A 148 5.97 10.40 3.13
C PRO A 148 6.90 9.38 3.80
N ASP A 149 6.38 8.65 4.79
CA ASP A 149 7.14 7.63 5.51
C ASP A 149 7.36 6.40 4.64
N LEU A 150 6.36 5.94 3.89
CA LEU A 150 6.52 4.81 2.96
C LEU A 150 7.59 5.11 1.90
N ARG A 151 7.59 6.31 1.32
CA ARG A 151 8.63 6.72 0.36
C ARG A 151 10.03 6.67 0.99
N THR A 152 10.17 7.19 2.20
CA THR A 152 11.44 7.12 2.94
C THR A 152 11.82 5.67 3.21
N GLY A 153 10.87 4.85 3.65
CA GLY A 153 11.06 3.42 3.87
C GLY A 153 11.47 2.65 2.62
N LEU A 154 11.00 3.03 1.42
CA LEU A 154 11.45 2.43 0.17
C LEU A 154 12.91 2.80 -0.17
N ASN A 155 13.38 4.00 0.19
CA ASN A 155 14.81 4.32 0.08
C ASN A 155 15.64 3.48 1.07
N THR A 156 15.13 3.27 2.30
CA THR A 156 15.75 2.35 3.26
C THR A 156 15.75 0.91 2.76
N CYS A 157 14.70 0.46 2.07
CA CYS A 157 14.65 -0.85 1.42
C CYS A 157 15.69 -0.96 0.30
N ASP A 158 15.92 0.11 -0.47
CA ASP A 158 16.96 0.12 -1.50
C ASP A 158 18.35 -0.05 -0.89
N ALA A 159 18.64 0.64 0.22
CA ALA A 159 19.88 0.44 0.97
C ALA A 159 19.98 -1.00 1.53
N LEU A 160 18.93 -1.50 2.18
CA LEU A 160 18.87 -2.87 2.71
C LEU A 160 19.09 -3.93 1.63
N ALA A 161 18.64 -3.69 0.40
CA ALA A 161 18.81 -4.62 -0.71
C ALA A 161 20.30 -4.84 -1.06
N ASP A 162 21.19 -3.90 -0.73
CA ASP A 162 22.64 -3.97 -0.95
C ASP A 162 23.44 -4.24 0.35
N THR A 163 22.84 -4.10 1.54
CA THR A 163 23.53 -4.30 2.82
C THR A 163 23.53 -5.78 3.25
N GLU A 164 24.71 -6.34 3.52
CA GLU A 164 24.83 -7.72 4.03
C GLU A 164 24.40 -7.86 5.49
N PRO A 165 23.80 -9.00 5.91
CA PRO A 165 23.34 -9.19 7.29
C PRO A 165 24.41 -9.05 8.38
N THR A 166 25.68 -9.28 8.03
CA THR A 166 26.82 -9.15 8.94
C THR A 166 27.32 -7.70 9.09
N ASP A 167 26.82 -6.78 8.25
CA ASP A 167 27.18 -5.37 8.31
C ASP A 167 26.56 -4.70 9.55
N PRO A 168 27.32 -3.91 10.33
CA PRO A 168 26.79 -3.14 11.45
C PRO A 168 25.59 -2.23 11.12
N GLU A 169 25.46 -1.75 9.88
CA GLU A 169 24.37 -0.88 9.41
C GLU A 169 23.06 -1.64 9.15
N PHE A 170 23.11 -2.97 9.01
CA PHE A 170 21.94 -3.79 8.67
C PHE A 170 20.79 -3.65 9.68
N ALA A 171 21.10 -3.74 10.98
CA ALA A 171 20.09 -3.62 12.03
C ALA A 171 19.54 -2.17 12.16
N PRO A 172 20.38 -1.11 12.17
CA PRO A 172 19.91 0.28 12.08
C PRO A 172 18.94 0.55 10.92
N LEU A 173 19.25 0.08 9.71
CA LEU A 173 18.37 0.25 8.55
C LEU A 173 17.02 -0.46 8.74
N LEU A 174 17.00 -1.66 9.33
CA LEU A 174 15.75 -2.36 9.66
C LEU A 174 14.93 -1.62 10.73
N ASP A 175 15.60 -1.03 11.72
CA ASP A 175 14.93 -0.23 12.75
C ASP A 175 14.36 1.06 12.17
N GLU A 176 15.08 1.74 11.27
CA GLU A 176 14.55 2.88 10.53
C GLU A 176 13.32 2.48 9.71
N LEU A 177 13.41 1.38 8.95
CA LEU A 177 12.27 0.87 8.18
C LEU A 177 11.07 0.60 9.09
N ASN A 178 11.27 -0.05 10.24
CA ASN A 178 10.20 -0.32 11.19
C ASN A 178 9.50 0.96 11.69
N VAL A 179 10.28 2.01 11.99
CA VAL A 179 9.72 3.32 12.37
C VAL A 179 8.84 3.86 11.25
N ARG A 180 9.30 3.85 10.00
CA ARG A 180 8.53 4.34 8.84
C ARG A 180 7.22 3.57 8.64
N LEU A 181 7.26 2.24 8.80
CA LEU A 181 6.06 1.40 8.59
C LEU A 181 5.01 1.55 9.71
N THR A 182 5.36 2.14 10.86
CA THR A 182 4.41 2.38 11.95
C THR A 182 3.29 3.33 11.53
N SER A 183 3.57 4.30 10.63
CA SER A 183 2.57 5.20 10.07
C SER A 183 1.36 4.49 9.43
N MET A 184 1.56 3.29 8.87
CA MET A 184 0.47 2.49 8.30
C MET A 184 -0.48 1.95 9.38
N VAL A 185 0.06 1.62 10.55
CA VAL A 185 -0.71 1.16 11.72
C VAL A 185 -1.60 2.29 12.25
N ASP A 186 -1.06 3.51 12.31
CA ASP A 186 -1.83 4.69 12.73
C ASP A 186 -2.91 5.06 11.70
N SER A 187 -2.58 4.96 10.41
CA SER A 187 -3.50 5.20 9.30
C SER A 187 -4.68 4.24 9.31
N ILE A 188 -4.44 2.93 9.48
CA ILE A 188 -5.54 1.96 9.53
C ILE A 188 -6.42 2.12 10.78
N ASP A 189 -5.85 2.59 11.90
CA ASP A 189 -6.63 2.93 13.10
C ASP A 189 -7.52 4.16 12.88
N MET A 190 -7.04 5.15 12.14
CA MET A 190 -7.87 6.29 11.75
C MET A 190 -9.05 5.83 10.90
N VAL A 191 -8.84 4.96 9.91
CA VAL A 191 -9.90 4.41 9.07
C VAL A 191 -10.91 3.64 9.91
N LEU A 192 -10.46 2.76 10.81
CA LEU A 192 -11.33 2.02 11.73
C LEU A 192 -12.24 2.93 12.59
N ARG A 193 -11.72 4.09 13.01
CA ARG A 193 -12.45 5.03 13.85
C ARG A 193 -13.48 5.86 13.08
N HIS A 194 -13.23 6.16 11.82
CA HIS A 194 -13.99 7.19 11.10
C HIS A 194 -14.73 6.70 9.86
N VAL A 195 -14.48 5.47 9.39
CA VAL A 195 -15.04 4.96 8.14
C VAL A 195 -15.83 3.69 8.43
N SER A 196 -17.15 3.75 8.25
CA SER A 196 -17.98 2.58 8.44
C SER A 196 -17.79 1.56 7.29
N PRO A 197 -17.77 0.24 7.57
CA PRO A 197 -17.73 -0.78 6.52
C PRO A 197 -18.90 -0.66 5.53
N VAL A 198 -20.07 -0.24 6.01
CA VAL A 198 -21.28 -0.06 5.19
C VAL A 198 -21.10 1.07 4.19
N PHE A 199 -20.62 2.24 4.65
CA PHE A 199 -20.31 3.36 3.76
C PHE A 199 -19.30 2.93 2.69
N PHE A 200 -18.19 2.31 3.10
CA PHE A 200 -17.20 1.86 2.13
C PHE A 200 -17.79 0.87 1.12
N ALA A 201 -18.47 -0.18 1.57
CA ALA A 201 -18.93 -1.25 0.70
C ALA A 201 -20.08 -0.85 -0.23
N ARG A 202 -21.04 -0.05 0.25
CA ARG A 202 -22.28 0.27 -0.47
C ARG A 202 -22.25 1.63 -1.16
N VAL A 203 -21.49 2.59 -0.63
CA VAL A 203 -21.48 3.97 -1.13
C VAL A 203 -20.23 4.24 -1.94
N LEU A 204 -19.04 3.95 -1.39
CA LEU A 204 -17.80 4.42 -2.00
C LEU A 204 -17.13 3.42 -2.95
N ARG A 205 -17.05 2.13 -2.59
CA ARG A 205 -16.43 1.07 -3.39
C ARG A 205 -16.92 1.03 -4.86
N PRO A 206 -18.20 1.29 -5.18
CA PRO A 206 -18.67 1.35 -6.56
C PRO A 206 -17.96 2.37 -7.46
N TYR A 207 -17.39 3.45 -6.91
CA TYR A 207 -16.64 4.44 -7.70
C TYR A 207 -15.25 3.96 -8.12
N PHE A 208 -14.79 2.83 -7.58
CA PHE A 208 -13.46 2.27 -7.84
C PHE A 208 -13.50 1.04 -8.74
N GLU A 209 -14.56 0.89 -9.53
CA GLU A 209 -14.63 -0.14 -10.55
C GLU A 209 -13.64 0.07 -11.69
N GLU A 210 -13.28 -1.03 -12.33
CA GLU A 210 -12.49 -1.06 -13.54
C GLU A 210 -13.21 -0.36 -14.70
N ILE A 211 -12.43 0.25 -15.59
CA ILE A 211 -12.92 0.79 -16.86
C ILE A 211 -12.16 0.09 -17.98
N THR A 212 -12.74 0.02 -19.16
CA THR A 212 -12.12 -0.56 -20.34
C THR A 212 -11.52 0.54 -21.20
N VAL A 213 -10.20 0.47 -21.43
CA VAL A 213 -9.47 1.36 -22.34
C VAL A 213 -8.82 0.51 -23.41
N GLU A 214 -9.19 0.70 -24.68
CA GLU A 214 -8.70 -0.08 -25.83
C GLU A 214 -8.73 -1.61 -25.59
N GLY A 215 -9.86 -2.10 -25.09
CA GLY A 215 -10.07 -3.53 -24.80
C GLY A 215 -9.36 -4.07 -23.55
N ARG A 216 -8.67 -3.22 -22.78
CA ARG A 216 -8.00 -3.60 -21.53
C ARG A 216 -8.78 -3.09 -20.32
N GLU A 217 -9.07 -3.97 -19.39
CA GLU A 217 -9.63 -3.59 -18.09
C GLU A 217 -8.54 -2.97 -17.22
N LEU A 218 -8.77 -1.72 -16.81
CA LEU A 218 -7.89 -0.99 -15.93
C LEU A 218 -8.60 -0.76 -14.59
N LEU A 219 -8.00 -1.19 -13.49
CA LEU A 219 -8.52 -1.10 -12.12
C LEU A 219 -8.69 0.34 -11.65
N GLY A 220 -9.74 0.59 -10.86
CA GLY A 220 -9.95 1.86 -10.19
C GLY A 220 -8.93 2.19 -9.10
N PRO A 221 -8.96 3.41 -8.55
CA PRO A 221 -8.14 3.77 -7.40
C PRO A 221 -8.31 2.79 -6.24
N ALA A 222 -7.20 2.29 -5.70
CA ALA A 222 -7.24 1.35 -4.60
C ALA A 222 -6.05 1.56 -3.66
N ALA A 223 -6.28 1.46 -2.35
CA ALA A 223 -5.18 1.46 -1.37
C ALA A 223 -4.17 0.31 -1.62
N ALA A 224 -4.59 -0.76 -2.29
CA ALA A 224 -3.71 -1.83 -2.76
C ALA A 224 -2.62 -1.37 -3.75
N GLN A 225 -2.82 -0.23 -4.43
CA GLN A 225 -1.83 0.39 -5.32
C GLN A 225 -0.76 1.17 -4.53
N VAL A 226 -0.95 1.42 -3.23
CA VAL A 226 0.11 1.94 -2.35
C VAL A 226 1.19 0.85 -2.23
N PRO A 227 2.49 1.16 -2.47
CA PRO A 227 3.50 0.14 -2.75
C PRO A 227 4.07 -0.53 -1.49
N LEU A 228 3.21 -0.94 -0.55
CA LEU A 228 3.66 -1.80 0.55
C LEU A 228 4.24 -3.12 0.01
N TRP A 229 3.69 -3.62 -1.10
CA TRP A 229 4.20 -4.80 -1.79
C TRP A 229 5.66 -4.69 -2.25
N LEU A 230 6.20 -3.47 -2.43
CA LEU A 230 7.63 -3.28 -2.70
C LEU A 230 8.49 -3.53 -1.45
N VAL A 231 7.97 -3.22 -0.27
CA VAL A 231 8.63 -3.60 0.99
C VAL A 231 8.64 -5.12 1.12
N ASP A 232 7.53 -5.78 0.79
CA ASP A 232 7.50 -7.24 0.76
C ASP A 232 8.52 -7.81 -0.22
N GLN A 233 8.61 -7.25 -1.44
CA GLN A 233 9.57 -7.65 -2.46
C GLN A 233 10.99 -7.74 -1.87
N VAL A 234 11.49 -6.67 -1.25
CA VAL A 234 12.84 -6.66 -0.66
C VAL A 234 12.94 -7.57 0.55
N ILE A 235 11.93 -7.55 1.43
CA ILE A 235 12.04 -8.20 2.73
C ILE A 235 11.93 -9.72 2.61
N TRP A 236 11.01 -10.24 1.81
CA TRP A 236 10.74 -11.68 1.74
C TRP A 236 10.20 -12.21 0.40
N ALA A 237 9.49 -11.41 -0.39
CA ALA A 237 8.67 -11.94 -1.49
C ALA A 237 9.46 -12.30 -2.76
N THR A 238 10.71 -11.87 -2.93
CA THR A 238 11.48 -12.24 -4.13
C THR A 238 11.75 -13.73 -4.27
N ASP A 239 11.96 -14.45 -3.15
CA ASP A 239 12.28 -15.88 -3.16
C ASP A 239 11.44 -16.70 -2.16
N ARG A 240 10.42 -16.08 -1.55
CA ARG A 240 9.53 -16.71 -0.55
C ARG A 240 8.06 -16.31 -0.71
N SER A 241 7.67 -16.05 -1.96
CA SER A 241 6.29 -15.80 -2.35
C SER A 241 5.61 -17.07 -2.87
N ASP A 242 4.29 -16.98 -3.03
CA ASP A 242 3.47 -17.97 -3.71
C ASP A 242 2.94 -17.41 -5.03
N PRO A 243 2.56 -18.26 -6.01
CA PRO A 243 2.10 -17.82 -7.33
C PRO A 243 0.95 -16.81 -7.30
N GLY A 244 -0.01 -16.98 -6.37
CA GLY A 244 -1.15 -16.07 -6.24
C GLY A 244 -0.76 -14.65 -5.82
N TYR A 245 0.26 -14.50 -4.97
CA TYR A 245 0.75 -13.18 -4.58
C TYR A 245 1.65 -12.57 -5.65
N GLU A 246 2.47 -13.37 -6.33
CA GLU A 246 3.26 -12.93 -7.48
C GLU A 246 2.38 -12.38 -8.60
N GLU A 247 1.28 -13.07 -8.91
CA GLU A 247 0.30 -12.60 -9.89
C GLU A 247 -0.33 -11.27 -9.48
N PHE A 248 -0.72 -11.12 -8.21
CA PHE A 248 -1.22 -9.86 -7.68
C PHE A 248 -0.20 -8.72 -7.83
N ILE A 249 1.09 -8.96 -7.53
CA ILE A 249 2.14 -7.96 -7.70
C ILE A 249 2.27 -7.59 -9.19
N ARG A 250 2.33 -8.56 -10.10
CA ARG A 250 2.42 -8.29 -11.55
C ARG A 250 1.29 -7.40 -12.04
N HIS A 251 0.07 -7.59 -11.55
CA HIS A 251 -1.08 -6.73 -11.87
C HIS A 251 -1.02 -5.35 -11.20
N SER A 252 -0.33 -5.22 -10.06
CA SER A 252 -0.19 -3.96 -9.32
C SER A 252 0.92 -3.05 -9.87
N VAL A 253 1.98 -3.64 -10.44
CA VAL A 253 3.16 -2.92 -10.96
C VAL A 253 2.79 -1.80 -11.94
N PRO A 254 1.91 -1.98 -12.96
CA PRO A 254 1.57 -0.92 -13.91
C PRO A 254 0.96 0.34 -13.28
N TYR A 255 0.31 0.23 -12.12
CA TYR A 255 -0.32 1.35 -11.42
C TYR A 255 0.65 2.15 -10.55
N SER A 256 1.90 1.69 -10.43
CA SER A 256 2.92 2.32 -9.59
C SER A 256 3.73 3.36 -10.33
N LEU A 257 4.31 4.28 -9.56
CA LEU A 257 5.17 5.34 -10.07
C LEU A 257 6.38 4.76 -10.83
N PRO A 258 6.87 5.42 -11.90
CA PRO A 258 7.99 4.92 -12.71
C PRO A 258 9.23 4.49 -11.89
N ARG A 259 9.64 5.31 -10.92
CA ARG A 259 10.76 4.99 -10.02
C ARG A 259 10.53 3.71 -9.22
N TRP A 260 9.30 3.46 -8.79
CA TRP A 260 8.94 2.28 -8.00
C TRP A 260 8.85 1.02 -8.86
N ARG A 261 8.43 1.15 -10.13
CA ARG A 261 8.56 0.06 -11.10
C ARG A 261 10.03 -0.33 -11.33
N ASN A 262 10.94 0.65 -11.34
CA ASN A 262 12.38 0.37 -11.43
C ASN A 262 12.94 -0.36 -10.19
N TYR A 263 12.44 -0.04 -9.00
CA TYR A 263 12.75 -0.81 -7.79
C TYR A 263 12.29 -2.26 -7.92
N TYR A 264 11.05 -2.48 -8.35
CA TYR A 264 10.53 -3.84 -8.58
C TYR A 264 11.44 -4.64 -9.54
N THR A 265 11.76 -4.08 -10.71
CA THR A 265 12.63 -4.75 -11.70
C THR A 265 14.01 -5.09 -11.10
N ARG A 266 14.66 -4.14 -10.41
CA ARG A 266 15.98 -4.34 -9.80
C ARG A 266 15.98 -5.39 -8.69
N TRP A 267 14.91 -5.44 -7.90
CA TRP A 267 14.87 -6.30 -6.72
C TRP A 267 14.37 -7.70 -7.03
N THR A 268 13.60 -7.89 -8.12
CA THR A 268 13.05 -9.21 -8.52
C THR A 268 14.13 -10.28 -8.67
N GLU A 269 15.32 -9.93 -9.15
CA GLU A 269 16.44 -10.86 -9.35
C GLU A 269 17.30 -11.08 -8.10
N ARG A 270 16.93 -10.45 -6.96
CA ARG A 270 17.72 -10.48 -5.73
C ARG A 270 17.11 -11.40 -4.69
N ARG A 271 17.98 -11.96 -3.85
CA ARG A 271 17.52 -12.72 -2.67
C ARG A 271 17.00 -11.79 -1.60
N SER A 272 15.90 -12.20 -0.96
CA SER A 272 15.24 -11.39 0.05
C SER A 272 16.11 -11.18 1.29
N VAL A 273 15.83 -10.12 2.05
CA VAL A 273 16.49 -9.83 3.32
C VAL A 273 16.34 -10.99 4.31
N VAL A 274 15.16 -11.62 4.37
CA VAL A 274 14.95 -12.79 5.23
C VAL A 274 15.83 -13.96 4.81
N SER A 275 15.87 -14.29 3.53
CA SER A 275 16.70 -15.39 3.02
C SER A 275 18.19 -15.17 3.29
N ARG A 276 18.71 -13.98 2.96
CA ARG A 276 20.12 -13.64 3.23
C ARG A 276 20.46 -13.73 4.71
N LEU A 277 19.58 -13.24 5.58
CA LEU A 277 19.79 -13.36 7.03
C LEU A 277 19.83 -14.83 7.48
N ILE A 278 18.90 -15.67 7.03
CA ILE A 278 18.87 -17.10 7.39
C ILE A 278 20.16 -17.80 6.95
N ASP A 279 20.67 -17.49 5.77
CA ASP A 279 21.91 -18.10 5.28
C ASP A 279 23.14 -17.63 6.05
N ALA A 280 23.15 -16.37 6.50
CA ALA A 280 24.21 -15.86 7.38
C ALA A 280 24.24 -16.59 8.75
N PHE A 281 23.13 -17.24 9.16
CA PHE A 281 23.07 -18.15 10.31
C PHE A 281 23.44 -19.62 9.96
N GLY A 282 23.84 -19.91 8.73
CA GLY A 282 24.15 -21.26 8.25
C GLY A 282 22.97 -22.01 7.63
N GLY A 283 21.91 -21.30 7.21
CA GLY A 283 20.74 -21.87 6.56
C GLY A 283 19.63 -22.27 7.53
N VAL A 284 18.63 -23.02 7.05
CA VAL A 284 17.49 -23.46 7.86
C VAL A 284 17.93 -24.45 8.95
N ASP A 285 18.86 -25.34 8.62
CA ASP A 285 19.42 -26.35 9.53
C ASP A 285 20.66 -25.86 10.29
N GLY A 286 21.20 -24.68 9.90
CA GLY A 286 22.26 -23.99 10.60
C GLY A 286 21.89 -23.82 12.06
N ALA A 287 22.66 -24.45 12.93
CA ALA A 287 22.16 -24.92 14.21
C ALA A 287 21.57 -23.80 15.07
N LEU A 288 20.39 -24.08 15.62
CA LEU A 288 19.74 -23.36 16.73
C LEU A 288 20.64 -23.25 17.98
N THR A 289 21.83 -23.83 17.94
CA THR A 289 22.86 -23.86 18.97
C THR A 289 23.66 -22.55 18.99
N GLY A 290 23.06 -21.46 19.45
CA GLY A 290 23.74 -20.33 20.11
C GLY A 290 24.84 -19.54 19.37
N GLY A 291 25.10 -19.80 18.09
CA GLY A 291 26.35 -19.39 17.41
C GLY A 291 26.31 -18.14 16.53
N GLY A 292 25.22 -17.36 16.53
CA GLY A 292 25.15 -16.14 15.75
C GLY A 292 25.98 -15.00 16.36
N SER A 293 26.80 -14.31 15.55
CA SER A 293 27.44 -13.05 15.93
C SER A 293 26.42 -12.09 16.57
N PRO A 294 26.80 -11.27 17.59
CA PRO A 294 25.92 -10.25 18.15
C PRO A 294 25.31 -9.32 17.09
N VAL A 295 26.01 -9.08 15.97
CA VAL A 295 25.48 -8.29 14.84
C VAL A 295 24.31 -8.99 14.18
N LEU A 296 24.45 -10.28 13.85
CA LEU A 296 23.39 -11.08 13.22
C LEU A 296 22.15 -11.22 14.11
N ARG A 297 22.35 -11.39 15.44
CA ARG A 297 21.24 -11.47 16.40
C ARG A 297 20.47 -10.14 16.46
N ARG A 298 21.16 -9.00 16.48
CA ARG A 298 20.51 -7.68 16.40
C ARG A 298 19.76 -7.49 15.09
N GLY A 299 20.32 -7.93 13.97
CA GLY A 299 19.64 -7.94 12.67
C GLY A 299 18.35 -8.76 12.68
N ALA A 300 18.39 -9.98 13.24
CA ALA A 300 17.21 -10.82 13.39
C ALA A 300 16.14 -10.19 14.30
N GLU A 301 16.54 -9.55 15.39
CA GLU A 301 15.62 -8.83 16.27
C GLU A 301 14.94 -7.65 15.57
N ALA A 302 15.69 -6.85 14.82
CA ALA A 302 15.17 -5.72 14.06
C ALA A 302 14.23 -6.18 12.95
N LEU A 303 14.62 -7.20 12.17
CA LEU A 303 13.78 -7.75 11.11
C LEU A 303 12.49 -8.37 11.66
N ALA A 304 12.54 -9.03 12.82
CA ALA A 304 11.34 -9.55 13.48
C ALA A 304 10.39 -8.42 13.92
N ARG A 305 10.90 -7.23 14.27
CA ARG A 305 10.06 -6.04 14.55
C ARG A 305 9.37 -5.55 13.28
N VAL A 306 10.12 -5.37 12.18
CA VAL A 306 9.57 -4.98 10.86
C VAL A 306 8.41 -5.90 10.47
N LEU A 307 8.65 -7.21 10.44
CA LEU A 307 7.64 -8.20 10.05
C LEU A 307 6.42 -8.19 10.98
N ARG A 308 6.62 -7.99 12.29
CA ARG A 308 5.53 -7.87 13.26
C ARG A 308 4.67 -6.64 12.99
N THR A 309 5.28 -5.48 12.72
CA THR A 309 4.58 -4.24 12.39
C THR A 309 3.71 -4.43 11.14
N VAL A 310 4.26 -5.06 10.09
CA VAL A 310 3.51 -5.39 8.88
C VAL A 310 2.34 -6.35 9.18
N VAL A 311 2.56 -7.39 10.00
CA VAL A 311 1.48 -8.32 10.43
C VAL A 311 0.37 -7.59 11.19
N VAL A 312 0.70 -6.64 12.06
CA VAL A 312 -0.29 -5.85 12.81
C VAL A 312 -1.14 -5.01 11.85
N PHE A 313 -0.51 -4.26 10.94
CA PHE A 313 -1.23 -3.48 9.92
C PHE A 313 -2.16 -4.38 9.10
N ARG A 314 -1.63 -5.48 8.55
CA ARG A 314 -2.42 -6.39 7.71
C ARG A 314 -3.54 -7.08 8.46
N GLY A 315 -3.32 -7.44 9.73
CA GLY A 315 -4.36 -8.04 10.58
C GLY A 315 -5.54 -7.10 10.79
N ARG A 316 -5.27 -5.80 11.05
CA ARG A 316 -6.30 -4.77 11.16
C ARG A 316 -7.01 -4.54 9.82
N HIS A 317 -6.26 -4.43 8.73
CA HIS A 317 -6.81 -4.30 7.38
C HIS A 317 -7.71 -5.49 7.00
N LEU A 318 -7.30 -6.73 7.30
CA LEU A 318 -8.11 -7.93 7.07
C LEU A 318 -9.42 -7.90 7.87
N GLY A 319 -9.39 -7.37 9.11
CA GLY A 319 -10.59 -7.17 9.92
C GLY A 319 -11.62 -6.29 9.21
N ILE A 320 -11.17 -5.14 8.68
CA ILE A 320 -12.04 -4.22 7.92
C ILE A 320 -12.53 -4.87 6.63
N ALA A 321 -11.63 -5.48 5.86
CA ALA A 321 -11.99 -6.14 4.60
C ALA A 321 -13.03 -7.24 4.83
N ARG A 322 -12.91 -8.03 5.89
CA ARG A 322 -13.92 -9.03 6.25
C ARG A 322 -15.28 -8.42 6.56
N GLN A 323 -15.32 -7.29 7.24
CA GLN A 323 -16.58 -6.58 7.54
C GLN A 323 -17.20 -5.98 6.27
N ALA A 324 -16.41 -5.31 5.43
CA ALA A 324 -16.88 -4.69 4.20
C ALA A 324 -17.33 -5.72 3.13
N TYR A 325 -16.77 -6.93 3.16
CA TYR A 325 -17.05 -7.99 2.19
C TYR A 325 -17.90 -9.15 2.77
N GLN A 326 -18.65 -8.92 3.84
CA GLN A 326 -19.65 -9.90 4.30
C GLN A 326 -20.72 -10.12 3.22
N ALA A 327 -21.29 -11.33 3.15
CA ALA A 327 -22.16 -11.74 2.04
C ALA A 327 -23.41 -10.86 1.88
N ASP A 328 -23.95 -10.37 2.99
CA ASP A 328 -25.10 -9.47 3.09
C ASP A 328 -24.75 -8.00 2.81
N LEU A 329 -23.47 -7.65 2.79
CA LEU A 329 -23.00 -6.27 2.58
C LEU A 329 -22.29 -6.06 1.23
N ARG A 330 -21.56 -7.06 0.72
CA ARG A 330 -20.70 -6.90 -0.45
C ARG A 330 -21.52 -6.68 -1.72
N LEU A 331 -21.04 -5.76 -2.55
CA LEU A 331 -21.49 -5.60 -3.93
C LEU A 331 -20.61 -6.33 -4.94
N TYR A 332 -19.35 -6.59 -4.58
CA TYR A 332 -18.34 -7.14 -5.47
C TYR A 332 -17.66 -8.37 -4.83
N PRO A 333 -17.18 -9.33 -5.64
CA PRO A 333 -16.47 -10.50 -5.12
C PRO A 333 -15.05 -10.16 -4.63
N VAL A 334 -14.43 -9.09 -5.15
CA VAL A 334 -13.04 -8.69 -4.83
C VAL A 334 -12.91 -7.18 -4.59
N GLY A 335 -11.80 -6.81 -3.94
CA GLY A 335 -11.36 -5.42 -3.75
C GLY A 335 -11.19 -4.66 -5.06
N SER A 336 -11.21 -3.31 -5.02
CA SER A 336 -10.95 -2.48 -6.21
C SER A 336 -9.54 -2.66 -6.77
N GLY A 337 -8.60 -3.16 -5.95
CA GLY A 337 -7.27 -3.57 -6.39
C GLY A 337 -7.18 -5.00 -6.92
N GLY A 338 -8.30 -5.68 -7.18
CA GLY A 338 -8.33 -7.06 -7.70
C GLY A 338 -8.05 -8.17 -6.67
N ALA A 339 -7.72 -7.82 -5.43
CA ALA A 339 -7.42 -8.79 -4.37
C ALA A 339 -8.68 -9.30 -3.64
N SER A 340 -8.75 -10.61 -3.39
CA SER A 340 -9.77 -11.24 -2.54
C SER A 340 -9.40 -11.18 -1.05
N VAL A 341 -10.38 -11.38 -0.17
CA VAL A 341 -10.13 -11.52 1.28
C VAL A 341 -9.23 -12.72 1.60
N ASP A 342 -9.31 -13.79 0.80
CA ASP A 342 -8.44 -14.96 0.97
C ASP A 342 -6.99 -14.66 0.57
N LEU A 343 -6.77 -13.87 -0.49
CA LEU A 343 -5.43 -13.41 -0.85
C LEU A 343 -4.84 -12.53 0.27
N LEU A 344 -5.64 -11.64 0.88
CA LEU A 344 -5.18 -10.87 2.04
C LEU A 344 -4.74 -11.76 3.21
N ARG A 345 -5.49 -12.85 3.47
CA ARG A 345 -5.13 -13.85 4.48
C ARG A 345 -3.83 -14.56 4.11
N GLN A 346 -3.69 -15.00 2.86
CA GLN A 346 -2.48 -15.66 2.37
C GLN A 346 -1.24 -14.78 2.56
N ILE A 347 -1.30 -13.50 2.19
CA ILE A 347 -0.18 -12.57 2.37
C ILE A 347 0.21 -12.41 3.85
N ILE A 348 -0.78 -12.35 4.76
CA ILE A 348 -0.52 -12.31 6.21
C ILE A 348 0.21 -13.57 6.66
N ASP A 349 -0.25 -14.73 6.20
CA ASP A 349 0.34 -16.01 6.60
C ASP A 349 1.77 -16.15 6.07
N LEU A 350 2.05 -15.74 4.82
CA LEU A 350 3.41 -15.63 4.27
C LEU A 350 4.29 -14.69 5.13
N THR A 351 3.76 -13.55 5.55
CA THR A 351 4.48 -12.62 6.44
C THR A 351 4.81 -13.26 7.79
N ARG A 352 3.85 -14.00 8.37
CA ARG A 352 4.02 -14.69 9.65
C ARG A 352 5.00 -15.84 9.57
N GLN A 353 4.98 -16.62 8.50
CA GLN A 353 5.93 -17.70 8.26
C GLN A 353 7.35 -17.14 8.25
N ASN A 354 7.58 -16.04 7.53
CA ASN A 354 8.85 -15.34 7.51
C ASN A 354 9.24 -14.78 8.89
N ALA A 355 8.28 -14.20 9.63
CA ALA A 355 8.51 -13.71 10.99
C ALA A 355 8.94 -14.83 11.94
N ASN A 356 8.33 -16.01 11.85
CA ASN A 356 8.64 -17.17 12.68
C ASN A 356 10.06 -17.70 12.42
N LEU A 357 10.47 -17.74 11.14
CA LEU A 357 11.81 -18.17 10.76
C LEU A 357 12.90 -17.24 11.32
N VAL A 358 12.67 -15.93 11.28
CA VAL A 358 13.58 -14.94 11.87
C VAL A 358 13.55 -15.02 13.41
N GLN A 359 12.36 -15.19 14.00
CA GLN A 359 12.20 -15.28 15.46
C GLN A 359 12.94 -16.48 16.06
N ALA A 360 12.97 -17.62 15.38
CA ALA A 360 13.73 -18.80 15.80
C ALA A 360 15.24 -18.53 15.95
N ARG A 361 15.77 -17.52 15.26
CA ARG A 361 17.20 -17.12 15.34
C ARG A 361 17.52 -16.17 16.49
N ARG A 362 16.51 -15.70 17.24
CA ARG A 362 16.69 -14.85 18.41
C ARG A 362 16.96 -15.67 19.68
N SER A 363 16.30 -16.82 19.80
CA SER A 363 16.31 -17.63 21.01
C SER A 363 17.73 -18.08 21.35
N ASP A 364 18.19 -17.71 22.54
CA ASP A 364 19.39 -18.29 23.13
C ASP A 364 19.00 -19.64 23.75
N PRO A 365 19.72 -20.76 23.45
CA PRO A 365 19.45 -22.07 24.07
C PRO A 365 19.32 -22.00 25.60
N SER A 366 20.06 -21.08 26.23
CA SER A 366 20.06 -20.86 27.67
C SER A 366 18.72 -20.36 28.25
N THR A 367 17.83 -19.82 27.41
CA THR A 367 16.51 -19.30 27.83
C THR A 367 15.44 -20.39 27.83
N GLU A 368 15.55 -21.38 26.94
CA GLU A 368 14.69 -22.57 26.95
C GLU A 368 15.08 -23.54 28.07
N GLU A 369 16.38 -23.72 28.34
CA GLU A 369 16.84 -24.52 29.50
C GLU A 369 16.40 -23.92 30.85
N ARG A 370 16.32 -22.59 30.97
CA ARG A 370 15.79 -21.93 32.18
C ARG A 370 14.27 -22.05 32.32
N ARG A 371 13.52 -22.16 31.22
CA ARG A 371 12.07 -22.47 31.25
C ARG A 371 11.80 -23.94 31.52
N ALA A 372 12.73 -24.83 31.18
CA ALA A 372 12.61 -26.28 31.38
C ALA A 372 13.11 -26.78 32.75
N GLN A 373 13.67 -25.92 33.63
CA GLN A 373 14.00 -26.30 35.01
C GLN A 373 12.80 -26.06 35.94
N PRO A 374 12.09 -27.10 36.40
CA PRO A 374 11.08 -26.93 37.44
C PRO A 374 11.77 -26.59 38.76
N ASN A 375 11.22 -25.59 39.47
CA ASN A 375 11.52 -25.16 40.83
C ASN A 375 12.51 -26.08 41.59
N ARG A 376 13.77 -25.66 41.70
CA ARG A 376 14.65 -26.20 42.74
C ARG A 376 14.05 -25.85 44.09
N THR A 377 13.57 -26.91 44.76
CA THR A 377 13.15 -27.02 46.15
C THR A 377 13.69 -25.93 47.08
N ILE A 378 12.77 -25.17 47.66
CA ILE A 378 12.98 -24.36 48.86
C ILE A 378 13.34 -25.31 50.02
N PRO A 379 14.42 -25.07 50.78
CA PRO A 379 14.74 -25.91 51.94
C PRO A 379 13.68 -25.74 53.03
N GLN A 380 13.08 -26.85 53.48
CA GLN A 380 12.18 -26.89 54.63
C GLN A 380 12.93 -26.44 55.89
N GLN A 381 12.57 -25.27 56.41
CA GLN A 381 12.91 -24.89 57.79
C GLN A 381 12.11 -25.76 58.75
N ARG A 382 12.84 -26.55 59.55
CA ARG A 382 12.34 -27.30 60.70
C ARG A 382 11.71 -26.35 61.72
N TRP A 383 10.40 -26.43 61.89
CA TRP A 383 9.72 -25.98 63.10
C TRP A 383 9.82 -27.07 64.17
N ARG A 384 10.38 -26.72 65.35
CA ARG A 384 10.38 -27.54 66.58
C ARG A 384 9.81 -26.69 67.72
N GLY A 385 8.81 -27.26 68.43
CA GLY A 385 8.31 -26.85 69.77
C GLY A 385 7.39 -25.61 69.74
N GLY A 386 6.14 -25.64 70.22
CA GLY A 386 5.67 -26.07 71.55
C GLY A 386 5.92 -24.92 72.54
N VAL A 387 4.95 -24.32 73.22
CA VAL A 387 4.11 -24.88 74.31
C VAL A 387 2.85 -24.00 74.55
N ALA A 388 1.84 -24.66 75.13
CA ALA A 388 0.56 -24.19 75.69
C ALA A 388 0.59 -22.93 76.58
N LEU A 389 -0.44 -22.09 76.45
CA LEU A 389 -1.62 -22.05 77.34
C LEU A 389 -2.74 -21.23 76.68
#